data_AF-A0A536RD60-F1
#
_entry.id   AF-A0A536RD60-F1
#
_cell.length_a   1.000
_cell.length_b   1.000
_cell.length_c   1.000
_cell.angle_alpha   90.00
_cell.angle_beta   90.00
_cell.angle_gamma   90.00
#
_symmetry.space_group_name_H-M   'P 1'
#
loop_
_entity.id
_entity.type
_entity.pdbx_description
1 polymer ?
#
loop_
_entity_poly.entity_id
_entity_poly.type
_entity_poly.pdbx_seq_one_letter_code
_entity_poly.pdbx_strand_id
1 'polypeptide(L)'
;FMGLQARLMSQALRKLTGTISKTNTTVVFINQLREKIGVMFGCFSYSTRVTLADGKQMKIGTLVNQRRQVEVLTTDLATGEVVARPVTNWFNNGATSEFLSVRVHKPSGNGRAQFSATPDHQVMTPEGFAPIKELAPGDAVMTAQTLRLSAFQLDVIRGSLLGDGSLGITKKRSSSKGVKFRLGHGIAQTEYLDWKVSLFANIRGNYWVDQGRAAFWDSTPLPELHELRREVYRDGQKEFSDSYLETLSPLALAIWYMDDGGFDLRGVNQDRGRISICVEAMTPPTRERVVGYLRRRHGIETHLAEVSDKAIIRFDQPATERFHELIARSVHPSMSRKLLPRWRGRFDVEPAFVEPRRELVPATIATITPKPAAWGGRRWYRYDIEVDGTHNYLVDGVVVHNSPETTSGGRALKFYASVRIDIRPIEPIKQGDVVIGRRVKVKVVKNKVAPPFRIAEIEILASEGISREGGLIDMGITMGVLDKSGAWINYGKTRIGQGRENAKQFLRDNPDVANEIDAKVRAGSLTVGAESPNGEEA
;
A
#
# COMPACT_ATOMS: atom_id res chain seq x y z
N PHE A 1 -12.56 -22.81 -27.39
CA PHE A 1 -13.81 -22.35 -28.00
C PHE A 1 -13.62 -21.12 -28.90
N MET A 2 -13.05 -20.01 -28.43
CA MET A 2 -12.87 -18.79 -29.25
C MET A 2 -12.10 -18.95 -30.58
N GLY A 3 -11.07 -19.79 -30.64
CA GLY A 3 -10.31 -19.99 -31.89
C GLY A 3 -11.15 -20.59 -33.03
N LEU A 4 -12.15 -21.41 -32.70
CA LEU A 4 -13.09 -22.00 -33.66
C LEU A 4 -14.10 -20.96 -34.14
N GLN A 5 -14.66 -20.16 -33.23
CA GLN A 5 -15.56 -19.05 -33.56
C GLN A 5 -14.86 -17.98 -34.41
N ALA A 6 -13.61 -17.61 -34.09
CA ALA A 6 -12.84 -16.65 -34.89
C ALA A 6 -12.52 -17.17 -36.31
N ARG A 7 -12.31 -18.49 -36.46
CA ARG A 7 -12.16 -19.16 -37.76
C ARG A 7 -13.47 -19.17 -38.56
N LEU A 8 -14.57 -19.54 -37.93
CA LEU A 8 -15.91 -19.51 -38.55
C LEU A 8 -16.28 -18.10 -39.01
N MET A 9 -16.05 -17.09 -38.17
CA MET A 9 -16.28 -15.69 -38.52
C MET A 9 -15.38 -15.21 -39.67
N SER A 10 -14.10 -15.61 -39.67
CA SER A 10 -13.19 -15.27 -40.78
C SER A 10 -13.63 -15.90 -42.11
N GLN A 11 -14.22 -17.09 -42.07
CA GLN A 11 -14.80 -17.74 -43.26
C GLN A 11 -16.11 -17.07 -43.70
N ALA A 12 -16.98 -16.70 -42.75
CA ALA A 12 -18.24 -16.02 -43.02
C ALA A 12 -18.05 -14.62 -43.64
N LEU A 13 -17.14 -13.80 -43.09
CA LEU A 13 -16.86 -12.46 -43.62
C LEU A 13 -16.39 -12.49 -45.07
N ARG A 14 -15.57 -13.48 -45.44
CA ARG A 14 -15.08 -13.65 -46.82
C ARG A 14 -16.22 -13.95 -47.81
N LYS A 15 -17.30 -14.59 -47.34
CA LYS A 15 -18.50 -14.84 -48.16
C LYS A 15 -19.37 -13.60 -48.31
N LEU A 16 -19.33 -12.68 -47.33
CA LEU A 16 -20.13 -11.44 -47.34
C LEU A 16 -19.47 -10.30 -48.12
N THR A 17 -18.14 -10.33 -48.31
CA THR A 17 -17.37 -9.25 -48.96
C THR A 17 -17.95 -8.81 -50.30
N GLY A 18 -18.33 -9.75 -51.17
CA GLY A 18 -18.87 -9.43 -52.49
C GLY A 18 -20.20 -8.68 -52.44
N THR A 19 -21.10 -9.09 -51.55
CA THR A 19 -22.41 -8.46 -51.37
C THR A 19 -22.30 -7.10 -50.69
N ILE A 20 -21.43 -6.97 -49.67
CA ILE A 20 -21.16 -5.71 -48.96
C ILE A 20 -20.64 -4.65 -49.92
N SER A 21 -19.71 -5.02 -50.81
CA SER A 21 -19.18 -4.13 -51.85
C SER A 21 -20.27 -3.67 -52.82
N LYS A 22 -21.07 -4.60 -53.37
CA LYS A 22 -22.16 -4.28 -54.31
C LYS A 22 -23.27 -3.41 -53.70
N THR A 23 -23.45 -3.48 -52.38
CA THR A 23 -24.52 -2.75 -51.66
C THR A 23 -24.04 -1.44 -51.05
N ASN A 24 -22.78 -1.02 -51.29
CA ASN A 24 -22.18 0.17 -50.69
C ASN A 24 -22.40 0.29 -49.17
N THR A 25 -22.47 -0.86 -48.49
CA THR A 25 -22.81 -0.92 -47.08
C THR A 25 -21.54 -1.13 -46.27
N THR A 26 -21.34 -0.37 -45.19
CA THR A 26 -20.26 -0.63 -44.23
C THR A 26 -20.80 -1.54 -43.13
N VAL A 27 -20.28 -2.76 -43.05
CA VAL A 27 -20.67 -3.70 -42.00
C VAL A 27 -19.59 -3.75 -40.93
N VAL A 28 -19.92 -3.21 -39.74
CA VAL A 28 -19.06 -3.28 -38.56
C VAL A 28 -19.56 -4.41 -37.67
N PHE A 29 -18.83 -5.53 -37.64
CA PHE A 29 -19.09 -6.59 -36.68
C PHE A 29 -18.30 -6.34 -35.39
N ILE A 30 -19.02 -5.98 -34.33
CA ILE A 30 -18.47 -6.00 -32.98
C ILE A 30 -18.63 -7.41 -32.41
N ASN A 31 -17.54 -8.17 -32.35
CA ASN A 31 -17.54 -9.39 -31.55
C ASN A 31 -17.48 -8.99 -30.07
N GLN A 32 -18.62 -8.66 -29.47
CA GLN A 32 -18.77 -8.60 -28.02
C GLN A 32 -19.14 -9.98 -27.48
N LEU A 33 -18.35 -11.00 -27.81
CA LEU A 33 -18.14 -12.04 -26.81
C LEU A 33 -17.32 -11.38 -25.71
N ARG A 34 -18.02 -10.87 -24.69
CA ARG A 34 -17.43 -10.46 -23.42
C ARG A 34 -17.00 -11.73 -22.67
N GLU A 35 -16.25 -12.61 -23.33
CA GLU A 35 -15.45 -13.59 -22.65
C GLU A 35 -14.30 -12.79 -22.07
N LYS A 36 -14.36 -12.64 -20.76
CA LYS A 36 -13.29 -12.10 -19.95
C LYS A 36 -12.02 -12.90 -20.24
N ILE A 37 -11.19 -12.47 -21.19
CA ILE A 37 -9.85 -13.01 -21.39
C ILE A 37 -8.99 -12.38 -20.28
N GLY A 38 -9.24 -12.79 -19.04
CA GLY A 38 -8.44 -12.39 -17.90
C GLY A 38 -7.00 -12.84 -18.13
N VAL A 39 -6.07 -11.89 -18.17
CA VAL A 39 -4.70 -12.21 -17.80
C VAL A 39 -4.77 -12.46 -16.30
N MET A 40 -4.76 -13.72 -15.90
CA MET A 40 -4.79 -14.05 -14.49
C MET A 40 -3.39 -13.92 -13.90
N PHE A 41 -3.22 -12.96 -12.99
CA PHE A 41 -2.00 -12.73 -12.22
C PHE A 41 -1.93 -13.65 -11.00
N GLY A 42 -2.18 -14.94 -11.22
CA GLY A 42 -2.15 -15.98 -10.19
C GLY A 42 -3.47 -16.23 -9.47
N CYS A 43 -3.54 -17.35 -8.72
CA CYS A 43 -4.71 -17.79 -7.96
C CYS A 43 -4.30 -18.48 -6.66
N PHE A 44 -5.26 -18.68 -5.76
CA PHE A 44 -5.08 -19.38 -4.50
C PHE A 44 -5.52 -20.85 -4.55
N SER A 45 -4.95 -21.64 -3.63
CA SER A 45 -5.44 -22.99 -3.36
C SER A 45 -6.70 -22.93 -2.49
N TYR A 46 -7.55 -23.96 -2.56
CA TYR A 46 -8.84 -24.05 -1.83
C TYR A 46 -8.75 -23.62 -0.35
N SER A 47 -7.67 -24.01 0.34
CA SER A 47 -7.51 -23.82 1.78
C SER A 47 -7.01 -22.44 2.21
N THR A 48 -6.60 -21.59 1.26
CA THR A 48 -6.19 -20.22 1.58
C THR A 48 -7.34 -19.47 2.25
N ARG A 49 -7.05 -18.74 3.32
CA ARG A 49 -8.06 -18.09 4.14
C ARG A 49 -8.12 -16.60 3.81
N VAL A 50 -9.29 -16.15 3.36
CA VAL A 50 -9.61 -14.73 3.13
C VAL A 50 -10.10 -14.13 4.45
N THR A 51 -9.67 -12.91 4.74
CA THR A 51 -10.05 -12.15 5.93
C THR A 51 -11.34 -11.38 5.65
N LEU A 52 -12.40 -11.69 6.39
CA LEU A 52 -13.70 -11.05 6.29
C LEU A 52 -13.73 -9.72 7.06
N ALA A 53 -14.73 -8.88 6.79
CA ALA A 53 -14.93 -7.59 7.46
C ALA A 53 -14.88 -7.67 9.00
N ASP A 54 -15.52 -8.68 9.58
CA ASP A 54 -15.55 -8.97 11.02
C ASP A 54 -14.21 -9.50 11.59
N GLY A 55 -13.19 -9.64 10.75
CA GLY A 55 -11.87 -10.17 11.10
C GLY A 55 -11.78 -11.70 11.13
N LYS A 56 -12.88 -12.43 10.93
CA LYS A 56 -12.85 -13.90 10.81
C LYS A 56 -12.24 -14.31 9.46
N GLN A 57 -11.95 -15.60 9.37
CA GLN A 57 -11.24 -16.20 8.24
C GLN A 57 -12.13 -17.23 7.53
N MET A 58 -12.27 -17.13 6.20
CA MET A 58 -13.02 -18.08 5.38
C MET A 58 -12.13 -18.67 4.28
N LYS A 59 -12.25 -19.98 4.03
CA LYS A 59 -11.53 -20.62 2.91
C LYS A 59 -12.01 -20.06 1.58
N ILE A 60 -11.09 -19.62 0.72
CA ILE A 60 -11.42 -19.04 -0.58
C ILE A 60 -12.20 -20.01 -1.45
N GLY A 61 -11.88 -21.31 -1.40
CA GLY A 61 -12.62 -22.30 -2.17
C GLY A 61 -14.07 -22.49 -1.70
N THR A 62 -14.35 -22.28 -0.40
CA THR A 62 -15.72 -22.24 0.12
C THR A 62 -16.44 -20.97 -0.33
N LEU A 63 -15.74 -19.83 -0.26
CA LEU A 63 -16.25 -18.53 -0.69
C LEU A 63 -16.67 -18.57 -2.17
N VAL A 64 -15.81 -19.14 -3.04
CA VAL A 64 -16.04 -19.31 -4.48
C VAL A 64 -17.11 -20.34 -4.80
N ASN A 65 -16.99 -21.58 -4.29
CA ASN A 65 -17.90 -22.66 -4.69
C ASN A 65 -19.33 -22.41 -4.23
N GLN A 66 -19.52 -21.69 -3.12
CA GLN A 66 -20.84 -21.36 -2.58
C GLN A 66 -21.30 -19.94 -2.95
N ARG A 67 -20.51 -19.20 -3.74
CA ARG A 67 -20.78 -17.79 -4.12
C ARG A 67 -21.24 -16.93 -2.95
N ARG A 68 -20.51 -17.00 -1.84
CA ARG A 68 -20.88 -16.32 -0.59
C ARG A 68 -20.83 -14.81 -0.77
N GLN A 69 -21.97 -14.16 -0.56
CA GLN A 69 -22.12 -12.70 -0.51
C GLN A 69 -21.60 -12.22 0.85
N VAL A 70 -20.35 -11.80 0.90
CA VAL A 70 -19.68 -11.33 2.12
C VAL A 70 -18.80 -10.13 1.80
N GLU A 71 -18.51 -9.34 2.82
CA GLU A 71 -17.48 -8.32 2.75
C GLU A 71 -16.13 -8.87 3.24
N VAL A 72 -15.08 -8.52 2.52
CA VAL A 72 -13.71 -8.88 2.84
C VAL A 72 -12.90 -7.63 3.14
N LEU A 73 -11.87 -7.77 3.96
CA LEU A 73 -10.97 -6.66 4.20
C LEU A 73 -10.03 -6.45 3.02
N THR A 74 -9.88 -5.20 2.67
CA THR A 74 -9.05 -4.68 1.59
C THR A 74 -8.23 -3.52 2.12
N THR A 75 -7.31 -3.01 1.32
CA THR A 75 -6.53 -1.82 1.64
C THR A 75 -6.81 -0.76 0.59
N ASP A 76 -7.08 0.46 1.02
CA ASP A 76 -6.92 1.63 0.17
C ASP A 76 -5.41 1.88 -0.02
N LEU A 77 -4.92 1.75 -1.25
CA LEU A 77 -3.49 1.85 -1.53
C LEU A 77 -2.99 3.31 -1.48
N ALA A 78 -3.88 4.30 -1.54
CA ALA A 78 -3.51 5.71 -1.44
C ALA A 78 -3.34 6.15 0.01
N THR A 79 -4.22 5.69 0.91
CA THR A 79 -4.19 6.06 2.33
C THR A 79 -3.52 5.03 3.24
N GLY A 80 -3.41 3.78 2.79
CA GLY A 80 -2.98 2.64 3.60
C GLY A 80 -4.06 2.10 4.55
N GLU A 81 -5.27 2.65 4.51
CA GLU A 81 -6.36 2.26 5.40
C GLU A 81 -6.95 0.89 5.03
N VAL A 82 -7.27 0.10 6.05
CA VAL A 82 -7.90 -1.21 5.87
C VAL A 82 -9.42 -1.05 5.91
N VAL A 83 -10.08 -1.27 4.77
CA VAL A 83 -11.52 -1.06 4.59
C VAL A 83 -12.23 -2.34 4.14
N ALA A 84 -13.46 -2.54 4.61
CA ALA A 84 -14.32 -3.64 4.18
C ALA A 84 -14.98 -3.32 2.84
N ARG A 85 -14.97 -4.27 1.91
CA ARG A 85 -15.62 -4.14 0.60
C ARG A 85 -16.29 -5.46 0.20
N PRO A 86 -17.44 -5.42 -0.50
CA PRO A 86 -18.17 -6.62 -0.90
C PRO A 86 -17.45 -7.40 -2.00
N VAL A 87 -17.54 -8.73 -1.94
CA VAL A 87 -17.11 -9.62 -3.03
C VAL A 87 -18.12 -9.55 -4.17
N THR A 88 -17.65 -9.29 -5.40
CA THR A 88 -18.51 -9.09 -6.58
C THR A 88 -18.46 -10.25 -7.57
N ASN A 89 -17.32 -10.96 -7.68
CA ASN A 89 -17.18 -12.12 -8.56
C ASN A 89 -16.38 -13.25 -7.90
N TRP A 90 -16.65 -14.49 -8.33
CA TRP A 90 -16.08 -15.73 -7.80
C TRP A 90 -15.50 -16.58 -8.93
N PHE A 91 -14.22 -16.91 -8.85
CA PHE A 91 -13.50 -17.60 -9.92
C PHE A 91 -12.98 -18.96 -9.49
N ASN A 92 -13.38 -20.00 -10.21
CA ASN A 92 -12.75 -21.31 -10.19
C ASN A 92 -12.06 -21.54 -11.53
N ASN A 93 -10.74 -21.36 -11.55
CA ASN A 93 -9.93 -21.27 -12.76
C ASN A 93 -9.30 -22.61 -13.17
N GLY A 94 -9.99 -23.69 -12.82
CA GLY A 94 -9.62 -25.05 -13.18
C GLY A 94 -8.39 -25.55 -12.44
N ALA A 95 -7.88 -26.68 -12.93
CA ALA A 95 -6.80 -27.43 -12.31
C ALA A 95 -5.42 -26.79 -12.51
N THR A 96 -4.53 -26.97 -11.53
CA THR A 96 -3.09 -26.68 -11.60
C THR A 96 -2.31 -27.74 -10.82
N SER A 97 -1.05 -27.93 -11.20
CA SER A 97 -0.07 -28.74 -10.46
C SER A 97 0.84 -27.89 -9.57
N GLU A 98 0.88 -26.57 -9.76
CA GLU A 98 1.89 -25.71 -9.15
C GLU A 98 1.25 -24.71 -8.18
N PHE A 99 1.64 -24.84 -6.91
CA PHE A 99 1.36 -23.89 -5.84
C PHE A 99 2.63 -23.70 -5.02
N LEU A 100 2.89 -22.48 -4.59
CA LEU A 100 3.87 -22.15 -3.56
C LEU A 100 3.12 -21.97 -2.24
N SER A 101 3.62 -22.60 -1.17
CA SER A 101 3.20 -22.36 0.20
C SER A 101 4.06 -21.24 0.78
N VAL A 102 3.45 -20.11 1.09
CA VAL A 102 4.09 -18.94 1.67
C VAL A 102 3.77 -18.89 3.16
N ARG A 103 4.80 -18.73 3.99
CA ARG A 103 4.66 -18.41 5.41
C ARG A 103 5.30 -17.07 5.69
N VAL A 104 4.57 -16.20 6.36
CA VAL A 104 5.01 -14.84 6.74
C VAL A 104 5.02 -14.78 8.26
N HIS A 105 6.05 -14.18 8.87
CA HIS A 105 6.02 -13.92 10.30
C HIS A 105 4.94 -12.90 10.62
N LYS A 106 4.18 -13.11 11.70
CA LYS A 106 3.25 -12.09 12.20
C LYS A 106 3.56 -11.78 13.64
N PRO A 107 3.42 -10.51 14.06
CA PRO A 107 3.58 -10.17 15.46
C PRO A 107 2.35 -10.54 16.31
N SER A 108 1.20 -10.80 15.69
CA SER A 108 -0.08 -11.11 16.36
C SER A 108 -0.59 -12.53 16.07
N GLY A 109 -1.60 -12.96 16.84
CA GLY A 109 -2.30 -14.23 16.65
C GLY A 109 -1.40 -15.45 16.87
N ASN A 110 -1.46 -16.41 15.94
CA ASN A 110 -0.61 -17.61 15.99
C ASN A 110 0.85 -17.34 15.54
N GLY A 111 1.21 -16.08 15.30
CA GLY A 111 2.56 -15.63 14.99
C GLY A 111 3.05 -15.89 13.58
N ARG A 112 2.15 -16.34 12.70
CA ARG A 112 2.44 -16.52 11.28
C ARG A 112 1.19 -16.33 10.44
N ALA A 113 1.36 -15.78 9.25
CA ALA A 113 0.44 -15.92 8.14
C ALA A 113 0.81 -17.17 7.35
N GLN A 114 -0.19 -17.84 6.77
CA GLN A 114 0.07 -18.88 5.79
C GLN A 114 -1.00 -18.91 4.70
N PHE A 115 -0.54 -18.91 3.45
CA PHE A 115 -1.39 -19.13 2.28
C PHE A 115 -0.66 -19.97 1.24
N SER A 116 -1.42 -20.50 0.26
CA SER A 116 -0.80 -21.09 -0.92
C SER A 116 -1.38 -20.48 -2.18
N ALA A 117 -0.49 -20.04 -3.06
CA ALA A 117 -0.81 -19.34 -4.29
C ALA A 117 0.08 -19.79 -5.44
N THR A 118 -0.36 -19.61 -6.67
CA THR A 118 0.48 -19.87 -7.85
C THR A 118 1.70 -18.94 -7.87
N PRO A 119 2.81 -19.30 -8.53
CA PRO A 119 4.04 -18.50 -8.54
C PRO A 119 3.86 -17.04 -9.00
N ASP A 120 2.97 -16.79 -9.96
CA ASP A 120 2.70 -15.45 -10.50
C ASP A 120 1.78 -14.58 -9.62
N HIS A 121 1.30 -15.11 -8.49
CA HIS A 121 0.39 -14.36 -7.65
C HIS A 121 1.07 -13.14 -7.04
N GLN A 122 0.44 -11.96 -7.16
CA GLN A 122 1.01 -10.74 -6.60
C GLN A 122 0.69 -10.58 -5.12
N VAL A 123 1.70 -10.18 -4.36
CA VAL A 123 1.65 -9.85 -2.92
C VAL A 123 2.21 -8.45 -2.76
N MET A 124 1.61 -7.65 -1.88
CA MET A 124 2.08 -6.29 -1.61
C MET A 124 3.38 -6.34 -0.81
N THR A 125 4.45 -5.74 -1.32
CA THR A 125 5.69 -5.42 -0.61
C THR A 125 5.70 -3.92 -0.26
N PRO A 126 6.65 -3.44 0.56
CA PRO A 126 6.82 -2.01 0.80
C PRO A 126 7.03 -1.18 -0.49
N GLU A 127 7.59 -1.79 -1.53
CA GLU A 127 7.88 -1.17 -2.83
C GLU A 127 6.73 -1.30 -3.85
N GLY A 128 5.69 -2.07 -3.52
CA GLY A 128 4.53 -2.30 -4.39
C GLY A 128 4.22 -3.79 -4.58
N PHE A 129 3.34 -4.12 -5.54
CA PHE A 129 2.98 -5.51 -5.79
C PHE A 129 4.06 -6.25 -6.57
N ALA A 130 4.52 -7.38 -6.02
CA ALA A 130 5.49 -8.27 -6.65
C ALA A 130 4.94 -9.71 -6.73
N PRO A 131 5.25 -10.48 -7.80
CA PRO A 131 4.84 -11.87 -7.89
C PRO A 131 5.64 -12.75 -6.92
N ILE A 132 5.00 -13.76 -6.31
CA ILE A 132 5.64 -14.62 -5.29
C ILE A 132 6.94 -15.28 -5.81
N LYS A 133 7.01 -15.64 -7.09
CA LYS A 133 8.19 -16.26 -7.70
C LYS A 133 9.45 -15.39 -7.67
N GLU A 134 9.29 -14.08 -7.51
CA GLU A 134 10.40 -13.11 -7.43
C GLU A 134 10.77 -12.80 -5.97
N LEU A 135 10.03 -13.33 -5.00
CA LEU A 135 10.28 -13.14 -3.58
C LEU A 135 11.04 -14.32 -2.98
N ALA A 136 11.81 -14.05 -1.92
CA ALA A 136 12.59 -15.00 -1.16
C ALA A 136 12.31 -14.89 0.36
N PRO A 137 12.64 -15.94 1.15
CA PRO A 137 12.69 -15.80 2.61
C PRO A 137 13.60 -14.65 3.03
N GLY A 138 13.12 -13.78 3.92
CA GLY A 138 13.81 -12.54 4.31
C GLY A 138 13.20 -11.27 3.70
N ASP A 139 12.50 -11.37 2.58
CA ASP A 139 11.83 -10.23 1.96
C ASP A 139 10.61 -9.78 2.79
N ALA A 140 10.26 -8.50 2.68
CA ALA A 140 9.15 -7.91 3.39
C ALA A 140 7.85 -7.91 2.55
N VAL A 141 6.74 -8.23 3.19
CA VAL A 141 5.38 -8.09 2.64
C VAL A 141 4.50 -7.30 3.59
N MET A 142 3.50 -6.60 3.06
CA MET A 142 2.59 -5.79 3.86
C MET A 142 1.52 -6.65 4.50
N THR A 143 1.34 -6.49 5.81
CA THR A 143 0.31 -7.18 6.58
C THR A 143 -0.58 -6.19 7.33
N ALA A 144 -1.89 -6.41 7.32
CA ALA A 144 -2.79 -5.65 8.16
C ALA A 144 -2.69 -6.15 9.61
N GLN A 145 -2.23 -5.28 10.50
CA GLN A 145 -2.16 -5.52 11.94
C GLN A 145 -3.11 -4.59 12.68
N THR A 146 -3.67 -5.05 13.78
CA THR A 146 -4.49 -4.18 14.63
C THR A 146 -3.64 -3.60 15.74
N LEU A 147 -3.41 -2.30 15.68
CA LEU A 147 -2.68 -1.53 16.68
C LEU A 147 -3.66 -1.05 17.76
N ARG A 148 -3.17 -0.90 18.98
CA ARG A 148 -3.92 -0.61 20.23
C ARG A 148 -3.26 0.44 21.09
N LEU A 149 -1.95 0.64 20.94
CA LEU A 149 -1.20 1.59 21.75
C LEU A 149 -1.41 3.02 21.26
N SER A 150 -1.70 3.92 22.20
CA SER A 150 -1.65 5.36 21.96
C SER A 150 -0.21 5.88 21.95
N ALA A 151 -0.01 7.11 21.48
CA ALA A 151 1.29 7.79 21.60
C ALA A 151 1.74 7.93 23.06
N PHE A 152 0.80 8.21 23.97
CA PHE A 152 1.04 8.25 25.41
C PHE A 152 1.56 6.92 25.94
N GLN A 153 0.92 5.81 25.59
CA GLN A 153 1.34 4.48 26.04
C GLN A 153 2.71 4.09 25.47
N LEU A 154 3.00 4.44 24.21
CA LEU A 154 4.32 4.25 23.63
C LEU A 154 5.40 5.04 24.39
N ASP A 155 5.10 6.26 24.84
CA ASP A 155 6.02 7.07 25.65
C ASP A 155 6.28 6.45 27.03
N VAL A 156 5.24 5.93 27.70
CA VAL A 156 5.36 5.16 28.95
C VAL A 156 6.24 3.92 28.75
N ILE A 157 6.06 3.19 27.64
CA ILE A 157 6.90 2.04 27.29
C ILE A 157 8.34 2.50 27.10
N ARG A 158 8.60 3.57 26.35
CA ARG A 158 9.96 4.07 26.13
C ARG A 158 10.68 4.42 27.43
N GLY A 159 10.01 5.16 28.31
CA GLY A 159 10.56 5.46 29.65
C GLY A 159 10.84 4.20 30.47
N SER A 160 9.91 3.26 30.46
CA SER A 160 10.08 1.98 31.18
C SER A 160 11.23 1.15 30.61
N LEU A 161 11.51 1.21 29.31
CA LEU A 161 12.61 0.47 28.69
C LEU A 161 13.98 1.01 29.09
N LEU A 162 14.11 2.28 29.44
CA LEU A 162 15.33 2.80 30.06
C LEU A 162 15.52 2.24 31.48
N GLY A 163 14.43 1.88 32.15
CA GLY A 163 14.38 1.31 33.49
C GLY A 163 14.13 -0.21 33.55
N ASP A 164 13.22 -0.60 34.45
CA ASP A 164 12.89 -2.00 34.79
C ASP A 164 12.04 -2.71 33.73
N GLY A 165 11.45 -1.96 32.80
CA GLY A 165 10.63 -2.50 31.73
C GLY A 165 11.44 -3.28 30.69
N SER A 166 10.79 -4.26 30.05
CA SER A 166 11.43 -5.05 28.98
C SER A 166 10.47 -5.51 27.89
N LEU A 167 11.02 -5.76 26.69
CA LEU A 167 10.29 -6.35 25.56
C LEU A 167 10.65 -7.83 25.41
N GLY A 168 9.75 -8.70 25.86
CA GLY A 168 9.91 -10.15 25.79
C GLY A 168 9.38 -10.73 24.49
N ILE A 169 9.99 -11.82 24.01
CA ILE A 169 9.45 -12.63 22.89
C ILE A 169 8.69 -13.82 23.46
N THR A 170 7.53 -14.15 22.88
CA THR A 170 6.77 -15.36 23.26
C THR A 170 7.52 -16.64 22.90
N LYS A 171 7.76 -17.54 23.87
CA LYS A 171 8.52 -18.80 23.69
C LYS A 171 7.70 -20.00 23.13
N LYS A 172 6.51 -19.81 22.54
CA LYS A 172 5.70 -20.96 22.07
C LYS A 172 6.37 -21.69 20.87
N ARG A 173 6.20 -23.02 20.87
CA ARG A 173 6.84 -24.08 20.04
C ARG A 173 6.69 -24.00 18.50
N SER A 174 6.36 -22.85 17.91
CA SER A 174 6.21 -22.70 16.45
C SER A 174 6.33 -21.22 16.06
N SER A 175 7.52 -20.79 15.62
CA SER A 175 7.79 -19.61 14.77
C SER A 175 7.21 -18.22 15.13
N SER A 176 6.46 -18.08 16.22
CA SER A 176 5.80 -16.85 16.64
C SER A 176 6.75 -15.97 17.46
N LYS A 177 7.19 -14.85 16.87
CA LYS A 177 7.99 -13.82 17.53
C LYS A 177 7.11 -12.65 18.02
N GLY A 178 5.95 -12.95 18.61
CA GLY A 178 5.13 -11.92 19.23
C GLY A 178 5.90 -11.22 20.34
N VAL A 179 5.90 -9.89 20.34
CA VAL A 179 6.59 -9.08 21.34
C VAL A 179 5.59 -8.61 22.38
N LYS A 180 5.88 -8.90 23.65
CA LYS A 180 5.10 -8.44 24.80
C LYS A 180 5.89 -7.40 25.58
N PHE A 181 5.18 -6.44 26.16
CA PHE A 181 5.74 -5.52 27.12
C PHE A 181 5.63 -6.12 28.52
N ARG A 182 6.72 -6.09 29.28
CA ARG A 182 6.81 -6.57 30.65
C ARG A 182 7.15 -5.43 31.58
N LEU A 183 6.40 -5.35 32.67
CA LEU A 183 6.67 -4.54 33.84
C LEU A 183 6.92 -5.46 35.03
N GLY A 184 7.83 -5.08 35.93
CA GLY A 184 8.05 -5.81 37.16
C GLY A 184 8.72 -4.94 38.20
N HIS A 185 8.28 -5.06 39.45
CA HIS A 185 8.87 -4.36 40.59
C HIS A 185 8.83 -5.25 41.83
N GLY A 186 9.71 -4.95 42.80
CA GLY A 186 9.68 -5.61 44.10
C GLY A 186 8.37 -5.35 44.84
N ILE A 187 8.00 -6.22 45.78
CA ILE A 187 6.70 -6.13 46.47
C ILE A 187 6.49 -4.81 47.22
N ALA A 188 7.55 -4.18 47.72
CA ALA A 188 7.45 -2.87 48.37
C ALA A 188 7.02 -1.74 47.42
N GLN A 189 6.97 -1.98 46.11
CA GLN A 189 6.63 -1.01 45.06
C GLN A 189 5.42 -1.46 44.23
N THR A 190 4.55 -2.33 44.75
CA THR A 190 3.35 -2.79 44.04
C THR A 190 2.41 -1.65 43.67
N GLU A 191 2.23 -0.64 44.54
CA GLU A 191 1.40 0.53 44.23
C GLU A 191 1.88 1.26 42.96
N TYR A 192 3.20 1.38 42.79
CA TYR A 192 3.77 1.97 41.58
C TYR A 192 3.59 1.06 40.35
N LEU A 193 3.74 -0.25 40.51
CA LEU A 193 3.46 -1.22 39.45
C LEU A 193 1.98 -1.15 39.02
N ASP A 194 1.06 -1.12 39.97
CA ASP A 194 -0.38 -1.09 39.73
C ASP A 194 -0.78 0.19 39.00
N TRP A 195 -0.16 1.34 39.34
CA TRP A 195 -0.28 2.57 38.55
C TRP A 195 0.24 2.40 37.12
N LYS A 196 1.45 1.87 36.91
CA LYS A 196 1.95 1.64 35.53
C LYS A 196 1.03 0.71 34.75
N VAL A 197 0.48 -0.32 35.38
CA VAL A 197 -0.47 -1.25 34.76
C VAL A 197 -1.79 -0.56 34.40
N SER A 198 -2.27 0.37 35.22
CA SER A 198 -3.50 1.13 34.92
C SER A 198 -3.37 2.02 33.68
N LEU A 199 -2.15 2.50 33.37
CA LEU A 199 -1.85 3.20 32.11
C LEU A 199 -2.04 2.31 30.85
N PHE A 200 -2.24 1.00 31.02
CA PHE A 200 -2.52 0.03 29.98
C PHE A 200 -3.87 -0.70 30.17
N ALA A 201 -4.85 -0.07 30.84
CA ALA A 201 -6.15 -0.69 31.11
C ALA A 201 -6.92 -1.18 29.86
N ASN A 202 -6.70 -0.56 28.68
CA ASN A 202 -7.26 -1.00 27.40
C ASN A 202 -6.51 -2.21 26.77
N ILE A 203 -5.38 -2.63 27.35
CA ILE A 203 -4.55 -3.74 26.86
C ILE A 203 -4.73 -4.93 27.78
N ARG A 204 -5.16 -6.06 27.19
CA ARG A 204 -5.19 -7.33 27.92
C ARG A 204 -3.78 -7.70 28.37
N GLY A 205 -3.64 -8.11 29.62
CA GLY A 205 -2.37 -8.60 30.17
C GLY A 205 -2.58 -9.65 31.24
N ASN A 206 -1.46 -10.19 31.72
CA ASN A 206 -1.40 -11.15 32.82
C ASN A 206 -0.58 -10.54 33.96
N TYR A 207 -1.20 -10.36 35.12
CA TYR A 207 -0.54 -9.93 36.36
C TYR A 207 -0.26 -11.14 37.24
N TRP A 208 0.93 -11.24 37.84
CA TRP A 208 1.25 -12.30 38.79
C TRP A 208 2.32 -11.85 39.80
N VAL A 209 2.39 -12.56 40.93
CA VAL A 209 3.40 -12.36 41.97
C VAL A 209 4.30 -13.58 42.02
N ASP A 210 5.61 -13.38 41.94
CA ASP A 210 6.62 -14.44 41.99
C ASP A 210 7.09 -14.65 43.43
N GLN A 211 6.67 -15.78 44.03
CA GLN A 211 7.12 -16.29 45.34
C GLN A 211 7.15 -15.25 46.47
N GLY A 212 6.29 -14.23 46.43
CA GLY A 212 6.31 -13.18 47.45
C GLY A 212 7.58 -12.32 47.44
N ARG A 213 8.27 -12.18 46.29
CA ARG A 213 9.44 -11.29 46.13
C ARG A 213 9.19 -10.11 45.21
N ALA A 214 8.55 -10.36 44.08
CA ALA A 214 8.28 -9.34 43.06
C ALA A 214 6.93 -9.59 42.39
N ALA A 215 6.31 -8.51 41.91
CA ALA A 215 5.11 -8.54 41.11
C ALA A 215 5.45 -8.18 39.66
N PHE A 216 4.73 -8.76 38.72
CA PHE A 216 4.96 -8.60 37.30
C PHE A 216 3.65 -8.48 36.54
N TRP A 217 3.71 -7.77 35.42
CA TRP A 217 2.65 -7.73 34.43
C TRP A 217 3.23 -7.89 33.03
N ASP A 218 2.60 -8.74 32.23
CA ASP A 218 2.90 -8.94 30.81
C ASP A 218 1.69 -8.53 29.98
N SER A 219 1.89 -7.69 28.97
CA SER A 219 0.88 -7.45 27.95
C SER A 219 0.63 -8.74 27.12
N THR A 220 -0.53 -8.84 26.48
CA THR A 220 -0.64 -9.68 25.28
C THR A 220 0.35 -9.20 24.22
N PRO A 221 0.80 -10.05 23.27
CA PRO A 221 1.69 -9.60 22.20
C PRO A 221 1.09 -8.45 21.39
N LEU A 222 1.87 -7.40 21.16
CA LEU A 222 1.47 -6.18 20.46
C LEU A 222 2.33 -5.96 19.20
N PRO A 223 1.72 -5.81 18.01
CA PRO A 223 2.42 -5.54 16.75
C PRO A 223 3.40 -4.37 16.79
N GLU A 224 3.00 -3.27 17.44
CA GLU A 224 3.74 -2.01 17.57
C GLU A 224 5.13 -2.19 18.19
N LEU A 225 5.30 -3.24 19.01
CA LEU A 225 6.51 -3.45 19.78
C LEU A 225 7.60 -4.18 18.98
N HIS A 226 7.30 -4.67 17.77
CA HIS A 226 8.28 -5.42 16.98
C HIS A 226 9.46 -4.54 16.55
N GLU A 227 9.16 -3.40 15.91
CA GLU A 227 10.19 -2.46 15.46
C GLU A 227 10.89 -1.78 16.64
N LEU A 228 10.13 -1.38 17.67
CA LEU A 228 10.71 -0.84 18.91
C LEU A 228 11.71 -1.81 19.54
N ARG A 229 11.42 -3.12 19.52
CA ARG A 229 12.35 -4.12 20.05
C ARG A 229 13.62 -4.22 19.18
N ARG A 230 13.51 -4.14 17.86
CA ARG A 230 14.67 -4.16 16.95
C ARG A 230 15.54 -2.94 17.14
N GLU A 231 14.94 -1.79 17.40
CA GLU A 231 15.64 -0.54 17.71
C GLU A 231 16.40 -0.64 19.04
N VAL A 232 15.75 -1.16 20.09
CA VAL A 232 16.28 -1.13 21.47
C VAL A 232 17.24 -2.29 21.78
N TYR A 233 17.08 -3.47 21.18
CA TYR A 233 17.86 -4.65 21.58
C TYR A 233 18.88 -5.06 20.52
N ARG A 234 20.18 -4.97 20.84
CA ARG A 234 21.28 -5.56 20.06
C ARG A 234 22.03 -6.59 20.91
N ASP A 235 22.20 -7.80 20.38
CA ASP A 235 22.83 -8.94 21.07
C ASP A 235 22.30 -9.20 22.50
N GLY A 236 21.02 -8.89 22.73
CA GLY A 236 20.35 -9.07 24.01
C GLY A 236 20.56 -7.92 25.01
N GLN A 237 21.41 -6.93 24.71
CA GLN A 237 21.61 -5.72 25.50
C GLN A 237 20.75 -4.56 25.00
N LYS A 238 20.44 -3.62 25.90
CA LYS A 238 19.69 -2.40 25.56
C LYS A 238 20.64 -1.34 25.00
N GLU A 239 20.38 -0.92 23.76
CA GLU A 239 21.03 0.18 23.08
C GLU A 239 20.01 1.22 22.64
N PHE A 240 20.25 2.48 22.99
CA PHE A 240 19.36 3.60 22.63
C PHE A 240 20.08 4.54 21.66
N SER A 241 19.44 4.79 20.51
CA SER A 241 19.92 5.74 19.51
C SER A 241 19.63 7.18 19.92
N ASP A 242 20.29 8.18 19.31
CA ASP A 242 19.89 9.58 19.52
C ASP A 242 18.43 9.81 19.11
N SER A 243 17.99 9.22 18.00
CA SER A 243 16.59 9.30 17.57
C SER A 243 15.61 8.78 18.62
N TYR A 244 15.96 7.71 19.35
CA TYR A 244 15.15 7.19 20.44
C TYR A 244 15.09 8.21 21.58
N LEU A 245 16.25 8.70 22.02
CA LEU A 245 16.36 9.62 23.17
C LEU A 245 15.60 10.93 22.91
N GLU A 246 15.67 11.47 21.69
CA GLU A 246 14.94 12.69 21.30
C GLU A 246 13.40 12.53 21.34
N THR A 247 12.88 11.29 21.38
CA THR A 247 11.43 11.04 21.53
C THR A 247 10.94 11.03 22.98
N LEU A 248 11.85 11.02 23.97
CA LEU A 248 11.48 10.89 25.37
C LEU A 248 10.83 12.16 25.89
N SER A 249 9.59 12.05 26.37
CA SER A 249 8.92 13.13 27.06
C SER A 249 9.39 13.25 28.54
N PRO A 250 9.00 14.33 29.26
CA PRO A 250 9.17 14.40 30.71
C PRO A 250 8.56 13.22 31.47
N LEU A 251 7.46 12.62 30.99
CA LEU A 251 6.87 11.41 31.57
C LEU A 251 7.79 10.21 31.40
N ALA A 252 8.36 10.00 30.21
CA ALA A 252 9.30 8.90 29.99
C ALA A 252 10.54 9.03 30.87
N LEU A 253 11.09 10.25 31.02
CA LEU A 253 12.21 10.52 31.93
C LEU A 253 11.84 10.33 33.41
N ALA A 254 10.62 10.70 33.81
CA ALA A 254 10.11 10.46 35.15
C ALA A 254 10.00 8.96 35.46
N ILE A 255 9.48 8.16 34.52
CA ILE A 255 9.38 6.71 34.67
C ILE A 255 10.76 6.09 34.79
N TRP A 256 11.71 6.48 33.92
CA TRP A 256 13.08 6.00 34.02
C TRP A 256 13.70 6.33 35.39
N TYR A 257 13.50 7.55 35.89
CA TYR A 257 13.97 7.96 37.21
C TYR A 257 13.27 7.23 38.36
N MET A 258 11.96 6.99 38.26
CA MET A 258 11.21 6.25 39.26
C MET A 258 11.60 4.77 39.30
N ASP A 259 12.03 4.19 38.18
CA ASP A 259 12.57 2.83 38.10
C ASP A 259 14.00 2.79 38.70
N ASP A 260 14.96 3.50 38.10
CA ASP A 260 16.41 3.32 38.39
C ASP A 260 17.08 4.44 39.20
N GLY A 261 16.33 5.48 39.58
CA GLY A 261 16.85 6.64 40.28
C GLY A 261 17.06 6.45 41.78
N GLY A 262 18.23 6.86 42.28
CA GLY A 262 18.52 7.11 43.68
C GLY A 262 18.39 8.60 44.03
N PHE A 263 18.16 8.89 45.30
CA PHE A 263 18.10 10.27 45.80
C PHE A 263 18.69 10.36 47.20
N ASP A 264 19.75 11.16 47.31
CA ASP A 264 20.39 11.49 48.58
C ASP A 264 19.96 12.90 49.01
N LEU A 265 19.06 12.96 49.98
CA LEU A 265 18.65 14.20 50.63
C LEU A 265 19.76 14.68 51.57
N ARG A 266 20.08 15.97 51.52
CA ARG A 266 21.23 16.60 52.21
C ARG A 266 20.83 17.95 52.81
N GLY A 267 21.66 18.40 53.76
CA GLY A 267 21.48 19.69 54.45
C GLY A 267 20.70 19.54 55.75
N VAL A 268 20.93 20.46 56.69
CA VAL A 268 20.31 20.47 58.02
C VAL A 268 18.79 20.52 57.93
N ASN A 269 18.26 21.29 56.96
CA ASN A 269 16.84 21.43 56.69
C ASN A 269 16.30 20.43 55.65
N GLN A 270 17.13 19.49 55.19
CA GLN A 270 16.77 18.51 54.16
C GLN A 270 16.16 19.13 52.88
N ASP A 271 16.65 20.31 52.50
CA ASP A 271 16.16 21.09 51.37
C ASP A 271 17.03 20.92 50.11
N ARG A 272 18.16 20.23 50.20
CA ARG A 272 19.07 20.02 49.06
C ARG A 272 19.24 18.53 48.83
N GLY A 273 19.66 18.15 47.64
CA GLY A 273 19.93 16.75 47.37
C GLY A 273 20.65 16.54 46.06
N ARG A 274 21.10 15.31 45.86
CA ARG A 274 21.68 14.84 44.60
C ARG A 274 20.99 13.56 44.19
N ILE A 275 20.68 13.46 42.90
CA ILE A 275 20.19 12.22 42.32
C ILE A 275 21.30 11.46 41.62
N SER A 276 21.12 10.15 41.57
CA SER A 276 21.87 9.26 40.70
C SER A 276 20.89 8.38 39.94
N ILE A 277 21.25 7.92 38.75
CA ILE A 277 20.43 6.97 37.99
C ILE A 277 21.32 5.80 37.56
N CYS A 278 20.92 4.58 37.88
CA CYS A 278 21.63 3.38 37.44
C CYS A 278 21.48 3.22 35.92
N VAL A 279 22.60 3.01 35.22
CA VAL A 279 22.63 2.81 33.76
C VAL A 279 23.41 1.56 33.37
N GLU A 280 23.62 0.66 34.32
CA GLU A 280 24.41 -0.56 34.12
C GLU A 280 23.84 -1.44 33.00
N ALA A 281 22.51 -1.50 32.88
CA ALA A 281 21.83 -2.29 31.84
C ALA A 281 22.03 -1.76 30.41
N MET A 282 22.58 -0.55 30.24
CA MET A 282 22.85 0.09 28.95
C MET A 282 24.30 -0.14 28.52
N THR A 283 24.54 -0.22 27.22
CA THR A 283 25.92 -0.31 26.69
C THR A 283 26.72 0.98 26.91
N PRO A 284 28.06 0.94 27.05
CA PRO A 284 28.87 2.13 27.25
C PRO A 284 28.61 3.28 26.26
N PRO A 285 28.50 3.05 24.93
CA PRO A 285 28.16 4.12 23.98
C PRO A 285 26.78 4.74 24.24
N THR A 286 25.84 3.95 24.72
CA THR A 286 24.50 4.43 25.09
C THR A 286 24.54 5.31 26.33
N ARG A 287 25.37 4.96 27.33
CA ARG A 287 25.55 5.75 28.55
C ARG A 287 26.06 7.17 28.22
N GLU A 288 27.02 7.28 27.30
CA GLU A 288 27.52 8.58 26.82
C GLU A 288 26.45 9.37 26.05
N ARG A 289 25.68 8.71 25.17
CA ARG A 289 24.57 9.35 24.44
C ARG A 289 23.53 9.92 25.39
N VAL A 290 23.17 9.21 26.45
CA VAL A 290 22.21 9.68 27.46
C VAL A 290 22.70 10.93 28.18
N VAL A 291 23.98 10.99 28.58
CA VAL A 291 24.58 12.20 29.17
C VAL A 291 24.56 13.37 28.18
N GLY A 292 24.97 13.11 26.93
CA GLY A 292 24.94 14.12 25.87
C GLY A 292 23.52 14.62 25.58
N TYR A 293 22.52 13.75 25.59
CA TYR A 293 21.11 14.08 25.42
C TYR A 293 20.60 14.97 26.56
N LEU A 294 20.83 14.61 27.83
CA LEU A 294 20.40 15.41 28.98
C LEU A 294 20.98 16.83 28.94
N ARG A 295 22.25 16.95 28.55
CA ARG A 295 22.91 18.24 28.35
C ARG A 295 22.31 19.02 27.17
N ARG A 296 22.27 18.43 25.97
CA ARG A 296 21.84 19.12 24.73
C ARG A 296 20.37 19.51 24.77
N ARG A 297 19.49 18.61 25.20
CA ARG A 297 18.04 18.77 25.10
C ARG A 297 17.44 19.54 26.26
N HIS A 298 17.99 19.36 27.45
CA HIS A 298 17.41 19.86 28.71
C HIS A 298 18.35 20.79 29.48
N GLY A 299 19.60 21.00 29.04
CA GLY A 299 20.56 21.85 29.75
C GLY A 299 20.97 21.30 31.12
N ILE A 300 20.93 19.96 31.28
CA ILE A 300 21.22 19.29 32.54
C ILE A 300 22.60 18.65 32.45
N GLU A 301 23.57 19.27 33.15
CA GLU A 301 24.94 18.78 33.21
C GLU A 301 25.04 17.57 34.16
N THR A 302 25.55 16.47 33.64
CA THR A 302 25.71 15.20 34.39
C THR A 302 27.02 14.54 34.04
N HIS A 303 27.49 13.62 34.89
CA HIS A 303 28.70 12.86 34.63
C HIS A 303 28.49 11.37 34.93
N LEU A 304 29.10 10.53 34.11
CA LEU A 304 29.19 9.09 34.36
C LEU A 304 30.12 8.84 35.55
N ALA A 305 29.71 7.93 36.42
CA ALA A 305 30.51 7.46 37.53
C ALA A 305 30.26 5.97 37.76
N GLU A 306 31.16 5.34 38.50
CA GLU A 306 31.02 3.96 38.93
C GLU A 306 30.86 3.92 40.46
N VAL A 307 29.86 3.19 40.94
CA VAL A 307 29.60 3.01 42.38
C VAL A 307 29.23 1.57 42.62
N SER A 308 30.00 0.89 43.48
CA SER A 308 29.78 -0.53 43.83
C SER A 308 29.68 -1.40 42.57
N ASP A 309 30.63 -1.24 41.66
CA ASP A 309 30.73 -1.95 40.37
C ASP A 309 29.52 -1.77 39.45
N LYS A 310 28.78 -0.67 39.62
CA LYS A 310 27.66 -0.28 38.75
C LYS A 310 27.89 1.08 38.14
N ALA A 311 27.65 1.20 36.84
CA ALA A 311 27.64 2.46 36.14
C ALA A 311 26.38 3.27 36.49
N ILE A 312 26.60 4.52 36.87
CA ILE A 312 25.54 5.48 37.22
C ILE A 312 25.78 6.82 36.52
N ILE A 313 24.70 7.57 36.32
CA ILE A 313 24.76 9.00 36.00
C ILE A 313 24.57 9.78 37.30
N ARG A 314 25.47 10.70 37.60
CA ARG A 314 25.38 11.58 38.77
C ARG A 314 24.99 13.00 38.37
N PHE A 315 24.09 13.56 39.17
CA PHE A 315 23.61 14.92 39.03
C PHE A 315 24.15 15.72 40.22
N ASP A 316 24.71 16.89 39.93
CA ASP A 316 25.00 17.86 40.98
C ASP A 316 23.70 18.53 41.48
N GLN A 317 23.81 19.50 42.38
CA GLN A 317 22.63 20.12 42.97
C GLN A 317 21.83 20.95 41.95
N PRO A 318 22.42 21.85 41.12
CA PRO A 318 21.69 22.52 40.05
C PRO A 318 21.04 21.57 39.04
N ALA A 319 21.75 20.51 38.63
CA ALA A 319 21.21 19.52 37.71
C ALA A 319 20.05 18.74 38.33
N THR A 320 20.13 18.40 39.62
CA THR A 320 19.04 17.76 40.36
C THR A 320 17.80 18.64 40.41
N GLU A 321 17.96 19.93 40.71
CA GLU A 321 16.84 20.88 40.77
C GLU A 321 16.13 20.98 39.41
N ARG A 322 16.90 21.17 38.32
CA ARG A 322 16.36 21.23 36.94
C ARG A 322 15.68 19.93 36.53
N PHE A 323 16.28 18.79 36.87
CA PHE A 323 15.70 17.49 36.53
C PHE A 323 14.39 17.26 37.30
N HIS A 324 14.34 17.57 38.61
CA HIS A 324 13.11 17.47 39.40
C HIS A 324 12.03 18.42 38.91
N GLU A 325 12.36 19.67 38.56
CA GLU A 325 11.43 20.61 37.95
C GLU A 325 10.79 20.03 36.67
N LEU A 326 11.62 19.45 35.80
CA LEU A 326 11.18 18.83 34.54
C LEU A 326 10.18 17.69 34.76
N ILE A 327 10.43 16.82 35.74
CA ILE A 327 9.67 15.57 35.91
C ILE A 327 8.59 15.63 37.00
N ALA A 328 8.52 16.69 37.81
CA ALA A 328 7.69 16.74 39.03
C ALA A 328 6.22 16.37 38.81
N ARG A 329 5.66 16.77 37.66
CA ARG A 329 4.27 16.48 37.31
C ARG A 329 4.02 15.01 36.95
N SER A 330 5.07 14.24 36.70
CA SER A 330 4.99 12.87 36.23
C SER A 330 5.42 11.84 37.29
N VAL A 331 5.87 12.28 38.47
CA VAL A 331 6.28 11.37 39.56
C VAL A 331 5.07 10.96 40.40
N HIS A 332 4.73 9.68 40.35
CA HIS A 332 3.60 9.11 41.09
C HIS A 332 3.74 9.31 42.62
N PRO A 333 2.65 9.53 43.38
CA PRO A 333 2.70 9.77 44.82
C PRO A 333 3.47 8.72 45.63
N SER A 334 3.35 7.43 45.29
CA SER A 334 4.11 6.34 45.92
C SER A 334 5.64 6.45 45.77
N MET A 335 6.10 7.25 44.79
CA MET A 335 7.51 7.53 44.51
C MET A 335 7.93 8.96 44.90
N SER A 336 7.04 9.74 45.49
CA SER A 336 7.27 11.16 45.84
C SER A 336 8.50 11.39 46.72
N ARG A 337 8.91 10.39 47.52
CA ARG A 337 10.15 10.42 48.33
C ARG A 337 11.41 10.63 47.50
N LYS A 338 11.40 10.29 46.19
CA LYS A 338 12.52 10.51 45.27
C LYS A 338 12.65 11.98 44.83
N LEU A 339 11.67 12.83 45.11
CA LEU A 339 11.74 14.26 44.83
C LEU A 339 12.20 15.06 46.04
N LEU A 340 12.84 16.20 45.75
CA LEU A 340 12.98 17.29 46.72
C LEU A 340 11.60 17.72 47.25
N PRO A 341 11.48 18.08 48.54
CA PRO A 341 10.18 18.38 49.17
C PRO A 341 9.32 19.40 48.40
N ARG A 342 9.92 20.44 47.83
CA ARG A 342 9.23 21.52 47.09
C ARG A 342 8.59 21.11 45.75
N TRP A 343 9.00 19.97 45.21
CA TRP A 343 8.50 19.43 43.94
C TRP A 343 7.47 18.31 44.13
N ARG A 344 7.23 17.86 45.36
CA ARG A 344 6.24 16.81 45.68
C ARG A 344 4.81 17.32 45.52
N GLY A 345 3.87 16.39 45.34
CA GLY A 345 2.43 16.69 45.28
C GLY A 345 1.96 17.36 43.98
N ARG A 346 2.79 17.39 42.93
CA ARG A 346 2.49 18.00 41.63
C ARG A 346 2.00 17.00 40.58
N PHE A 347 1.83 15.74 40.97
CA PHE A 347 1.49 14.64 40.07
C PHE A 347 0.20 14.92 39.30
N ASP A 348 0.28 14.82 37.98
CA ASP A 348 -0.79 15.10 37.03
C ASP A 348 -0.53 14.30 35.74
N VAL A 349 -0.81 12.99 35.80
CA VAL A 349 -0.70 12.08 34.65
C VAL A 349 -2.01 11.36 34.47
N GLU A 350 -2.71 11.70 33.39
CA GLU A 350 -3.93 11.03 32.96
C GLU A 350 -3.64 10.08 31.79
N PRO A 351 -4.15 8.84 31.82
CA PRO A 351 -3.95 7.91 30.73
C PRO A 351 -4.72 8.34 29.48
N ALA A 352 -4.04 8.34 28.33
CA ALA A 352 -4.69 8.54 27.03
C ALA A 352 -4.75 7.22 26.26
N PHE A 353 -5.96 6.77 25.93
CA PHE A 353 -6.22 5.58 25.14
C PHE A 353 -6.65 5.94 23.72
N VAL A 354 -6.52 4.98 22.80
CA VAL A 354 -7.01 5.11 21.41
C VAL A 354 -7.82 3.88 21.06
N GLU A 355 -8.80 4.06 20.17
CA GLU A 355 -9.53 2.94 19.59
C GLU A 355 -8.59 2.07 18.73
N PRO A 356 -8.76 0.73 18.74
CA PRO A 356 -7.96 -0.14 17.91
C PRO A 356 -8.08 0.19 16.43
N ARG A 357 -6.94 0.45 15.79
CA ARG A 357 -6.85 0.81 14.38
C ARG A 357 -6.14 -0.27 13.59
N ARG A 358 -6.55 -0.49 12.35
CA ARG A 358 -5.90 -1.46 11.44
C ARG A 358 -4.96 -0.71 10.52
N GLU A 359 -3.69 -1.08 10.55
CA GLU A 359 -2.66 -0.48 9.69
C GLU A 359 -1.86 -1.54 8.97
N LEU A 360 -1.27 -1.15 7.85
CA LEU A 360 -0.29 -1.97 7.16
C LEU A 360 1.07 -1.86 7.85
N VAL A 361 1.60 -3.02 8.23
CA VAL A 361 2.93 -3.16 8.83
C VAL A 361 3.73 -4.16 8.00
N PRO A 362 4.97 -3.84 7.61
CA PRO A 362 5.87 -4.77 6.94
C PRO A 362 6.12 -6.01 7.81
N ALA A 363 6.16 -7.17 7.17
CA ALA A 363 6.42 -8.44 7.83
C ALA A 363 7.29 -9.34 6.96
N THR A 364 8.23 -10.03 7.58
CA THR A 364 9.22 -10.84 6.86
C THR A 364 8.64 -12.18 6.42
N ILE A 365 8.91 -12.56 5.17
CA ILE A 365 8.65 -13.91 4.66
C ILE A 365 9.56 -14.91 5.39
N ALA A 366 8.95 -15.89 6.04
CA ALA A 366 9.66 -16.95 6.76
C ALA A 366 10.12 -18.06 5.81
N THR A 367 9.24 -18.52 4.92
CA THR A 367 9.56 -19.57 3.93
C THR A 367 8.65 -19.47 2.71
N ILE A 368 9.20 -19.79 1.54
CA ILE A 368 8.47 -20.08 0.32
C ILE A 368 8.89 -21.48 -0.12
N THR A 369 7.93 -22.41 -0.23
CA THR A 369 8.22 -23.80 -0.61
C THR A 369 7.18 -24.32 -1.60
N PRO A 370 7.54 -25.18 -2.56
CA PRO A 370 6.56 -25.87 -3.38
C PRO A 370 5.55 -26.62 -2.50
N LYS A 371 4.26 -26.46 -2.81
CA LYS A 371 3.20 -27.21 -2.14
C LYS A 371 3.24 -28.65 -2.66
N PRO A 372 3.24 -29.67 -1.78
CA PRO A 372 3.19 -31.06 -2.21
C PRO A 372 2.01 -31.33 -3.14
N ALA A 373 2.17 -32.31 -4.04
CA ALA A 373 1.07 -32.79 -4.86
C ALA A 373 -0.12 -33.20 -3.97
N ALA A 374 -1.34 -33.03 -4.47
CA ALA A 374 -2.51 -33.39 -3.68
C ALA A 374 -2.53 -34.91 -3.45
N TRP A 375 -2.94 -35.31 -2.25
CA TRP A 375 -2.99 -36.72 -1.86
C TRP A 375 -3.88 -37.53 -2.83
N GLY A 376 -3.40 -38.71 -3.23
CA GLY A 376 -4.13 -39.63 -4.11
C GLY A 376 -4.22 -39.19 -5.57
N GLY A 377 -3.25 -38.43 -6.10
CA GLY A 377 -3.19 -38.04 -7.53
C GLY A 377 -4.21 -36.97 -7.94
N ARG A 378 -4.87 -36.34 -6.97
CA ARG A 378 -5.82 -35.26 -7.22
C ARG A 378 -5.10 -34.02 -7.77
N ARG A 379 -5.75 -33.28 -8.66
CA ARG A 379 -5.25 -31.98 -9.11
C ARG A 379 -5.72 -30.89 -8.16
N TRP A 380 -4.85 -29.94 -7.86
CA TRP A 380 -5.26 -28.74 -7.14
C TRP A 380 -6.11 -27.87 -8.07
N TYR A 381 -7.06 -27.12 -7.51
CA TYR A 381 -7.85 -26.15 -8.25
C TYR A 381 -7.45 -24.73 -7.84
N ARG A 382 -7.54 -23.82 -8.80
CA ARG A 382 -7.21 -22.41 -8.68
C ARG A 382 -8.46 -21.61 -8.36
N TYR A 383 -8.44 -20.88 -7.25
CA TYR A 383 -9.56 -20.08 -6.76
C TYR A 383 -9.14 -18.63 -6.63
N ASP A 384 -10.04 -17.72 -6.97
CA ASP A 384 -9.86 -16.29 -6.72
C ASP A 384 -11.21 -15.55 -6.64
N ILE A 385 -11.19 -14.29 -6.20
CA ILE A 385 -12.36 -13.44 -6.03
C ILE A 385 -12.09 -12.01 -6.53
N GLU A 386 -13.15 -11.33 -6.99
CA GLU A 386 -13.13 -9.88 -7.24
C GLU A 386 -13.83 -9.15 -6.11
N VAL A 387 -13.31 -7.98 -5.75
CA VAL A 387 -13.82 -7.17 -4.65
C VAL A 387 -14.15 -5.77 -5.19
N ASP A 388 -15.27 -5.21 -4.75
CA ASP A 388 -15.83 -4.00 -5.34
C ASP A 388 -14.90 -2.78 -5.26
N GLY A 389 -14.68 -2.11 -6.38
CA GLY A 389 -13.90 -0.88 -6.46
C GLY A 389 -12.44 -0.98 -5.99
N THR A 390 -11.87 -2.19 -5.90
CA THR A 390 -10.46 -2.39 -5.56
C THR A 390 -9.89 -3.66 -6.16
N HIS A 391 -8.57 -3.72 -6.27
CA HIS A 391 -7.83 -4.86 -6.80
C HIS A 391 -7.02 -5.60 -5.74
N ASN A 392 -7.38 -5.48 -4.47
CA ASN A 392 -6.68 -6.18 -3.40
C ASN A 392 -7.61 -6.64 -2.29
N TYR A 393 -7.16 -7.64 -1.54
CA TYR A 393 -7.81 -8.11 -0.32
C TYR A 393 -6.80 -8.78 0.60
N LEU A 394 -7.22 -9.16 1.79
CA LEU A 394 -6.36 -9.74 2.81
C LEU A 394 -6.52 -11.26 2.89
N VAL A 395 -5.45 -12.02 2.65
CA VAL A 395 -5.39 -13.47 2.92
C VAL A 395 -4.57 -13.75 4.16
N ASP A 396 -5.23 -14.25 5.20
CA ASP A 396 -4.63 -14.41 6.52
C ASP A 396 -3.81 -13.16 6.86
N GLY A 397 -4.43 -11.97 6.83
CA GLY A 397 -3.79 -10.69 7.14
C GLY A 397 -2.67 -10.19 6.19
N VAL A 398 -2.30 -10.92 5.14
CA VAL A 398 -1.32 -10.45 4.12
C VAL A 398 -2.08 -9.78 2.98
N VAL A 399 -1.63 -8.60 2.55
CA VAL A 399 -2.26 -7.88 1.44
C VAL A 399 -1.85 -8.53 0.13
N VAL A 400 -2.84 -9.02 -0.60
CA VAL A 400 -2.66 -9.68 -1.89
C VAL A 400 -3.51 -8.99 -2.94
N HIS A 401 -3.02 -9.01 -4.17
CA HIS A 401 -3.79 -8.49 -5.29
C HIS A 401 -4.93 -9.48 -5.62
N ASN A 402 -6.06 -9.03 -6.15
CA ASN A 402 -6.94 -9.96 -6.87
C ASN A 402 -6.23 -10.40 -8.15
N SER A 403 -6.67 -11.44 -8.83
CA SER A 403 -6.27 -11.68 -10.21
C SER A 403 -7.12 -10.71 -11.04
N PRO A 404 -6.61 -9.54 -11.48
CA PRO A 404 -7.44 -8.61 -12.21
C PRO A 404 -7.83 -9.33 -13.48
N GLU A 405 -9.12 -9.54 -13.63
CA GLU A 405 -9.71 -9.71 -14.91
C GLU A 405 -9.67 -8.35 -15.60
N THR A 406 -8.47 -7.98 -16.05
CA THR A 406 -8.33 -6.85 -16.95
C THR A 406 -9.16 -7.22 -18.16
N THR A 407 -10.33 -6.58 -18.27
CA THR A 407 -11.07 -6.56 -19.53
C THR A 407 -10.24 -5.71 -20.47
N SER A 408 -9.17 -6.28 -21.01
CA SER A 408 -8.56 -5.72 -22.20
C SER A 408 -9.70 -5.65 -23.21
N GLY A 409 -9.99 -4.45 -23.73
CA GLY A 409 -10.67 -4.34 -25.01
C GLY A 409 -9.93 -5.29 -25.96
N GLY A 410 -10.60 -6.41 -26.28
CA GLY A 410 -10.02 -7.72 -26.62
C GLY A 410 -8.55 -7.76 -27.10
N ARG A 411 -7.73 -8.61 -26.45
CA ARG A 411 -6.60 -9.25 -27.13
C ARG A 411 -7.12 -10.25 -28.16
N ALA A 412 -7.65 -9.77 -29.28
CA ALA A 412 -7.64 -10.56 -30.48
C ALA A 412 -6.17 -10.93 -30.76
N LEU A 413 -5.84 -12.22 -30.65
CA LEU A 413 -4.54 -12.74 -31.07
C LEU A 413 -4.19 -12.08 -32.42
N LYS A 414 -3.00 -11.46 -32.55
CA LYS A 414 -2.61 -10.62 -33.70
C LYS A 414 -2.96 -11.27 -35.05
N PHE A 415 -2.92 -12.59 -35.11
CA PHE A 415 -3.24 -13.43 -36.27
C PHE A 415 -4.74 -13.53 -36.61
N TYR A 416 -5.65 -13.41 -35.64
CA TYR A 416 -7.10 -13.61 -35.82
C TYR A 416 -7.91 -12.33 -36.00
N ALA A 417 -7.37 -11.14 -35.68
CA ALA A 417 -8.04 -9.85 -35.90
C ALA A 417 -8.44 -9.64 -37.37
N SER A 418 -9.64 -9.09 -37.62
CA SER A 418 -10.11 -8.75 -38.98
C SER A 418 -9.58 -7.41 -39.47
N VAL A 419 -9.43 -6.44 -38.57
CA VAL A 419 -8.76 -5.16 -38.81
C VAL A 419 -7.76 -4.93 -37.68
N ARG A 420 -6.58 -4.39 -38.01
CA ARG A 420 -5.59 -3.93 -37.03
C ARG A 420 -5.13 -2.55 -37.42
N ILE A 421 -5.10 -1.68 -36.44
CA ILE A 421 -4.72 -0.28 -36.58
C ILE A 421 -3.55 -0.03 -35.62
N ASP A 422 -2.43 0.44 -36.16
CA ASP A 422 -1.25 0.90 -35.43
C ASP A 422 -1.35 2.42 -35.29
N ILE A 423 -1.30 2.92 -34.06
CA ILE A 423 -1.45 4.35 -33.76
C ILE A 423 -0.14 4.84 -33.15
N ARG A 424 0.48 5.85 -33.77
CA ARG A 424 1.75 6.43 -33.31
C ARG A 424 1.61 7.93 -33.14
N PRO A 425 2.06 8.51 -32.01
CA PRO A 425 2.07 9.96 -31.85
C PRO A 425 3.07 10.60 -32.83
N ILE A 426 2.70 11.78 -33.36
CA ILE A 426 3.56 12.62 -34.20
C ILE A 426 3.99 13.85 -33.39
N GLU A 427 3.04 14.75 -33.11
CA GLU A 427 3.32 16.05 -32.50
C GLU A 427 2.29 16.41 -31.41
N PRO A 428 2.70 17.09 -30.33
CA PRO A 428 1.78 17.62 -29.34
C PRO A 428 1.02 18.83 -29.88
N ILE A 429 -0.30 18.84 -29.67
CA ILE A 429 -1.16 19.99 -29.98
C ILE A 429 -1.19 20.87 -28.74
N LYS A 430 -0.77 22.13 -28.87
CA LYS A 430 -0.68 23.09 -27.76
C LYS A 430 -1.63 24.27 -27.96
N GLN A 431 -2.16 24.76 -26.85
CA GLN A 431 -2.85 26.04 -26.77
C GLN A 431 -2.15 26.86 -25.68
N GLY A 432 -1.39 27.88 -26.09
CA GLY A 432 -0.41 28.52 -25.20
C GLY A 432 0.65 27.52 -24.73
N ASP A 433 0.89 27.47 -23.43
CA ASP A 433 1.84 26.53 -22.80
C ASP A 433 1.25 25.16 -22.46
N VAL A 434 -0.05 24.96 -22.66
CA VAL A 434 -0.76 23.72 -22.29
C VAL A 434 -0.88 22.79 -23.50
N VAL A 435 -0.48 21.53 -23.33
CA VAL A 435 -0.69 20.46 -24.33
C VAL A 435 -2.13 19.95 -24.21
N ILE A 436 -2.96 20.27 -25.21
CA ILE A 436 -4.40 19.95 -25.23
C ILE A 436 -4.73 18.66 -26.01
N GLY A 437 -3.76 18.11 -26.74
CA GLY A 437 -3.93 16.88 -27.51
C GLY A 437 -2.67 16.43 -28.22
N ARG A 438 -2.82 15.42 -29.09
CA ARG A 438 -1.74 14.92 -29.96
C ARG A 438 -2.26 14.67 -31.36
N ARG A 439 -1.45 15.05 -32.36
CA ARG A 439 -1.58 14.55 -33.73
C ARG A 439 -1.01 13.14 -33.74
N VAL A 440 -1.77 12.19 -34.28
CA VAL A 440 -1.37 10.78 -34.34
C VAL A 440 -1.45 10.26 -35.77
N LYS A 441 -0.46 9.45 -36.13
CA LYS A 441 -0.44 8.66 -37.35
C LYS A 441 -1.14 7.35 -37.11
N VAL A 442 -2.13 7.04 -37.92
CA VAL A 442 -2.96 5.84 -37.85
C VAL A 442 -2.67 5.00 -39.08
N LYS A 443 -2.00 3.86 -38.92
CA LYS A 443 -1.69 2.92 -40.00
C LYS A 443 -2.57 1.67 -39.88
N VAL A 444 -3.33 1.35 -40.92
CA VAL A 444 -4.10 0.11 -40.97
C VAL A 444 -3.15 -1.05 -41.29
N VAL A 445 -2.57 -1.70 -40.28
CA VAL A 445 -1.60 -2.79 -40.48
C VAL A 445 -2.23 -4.13 -40.90
N LYS A 446 -3.56 -4.26 -40.78
CA LYS A 446 -4.31 -5.40 -41.31
C LYS A 446 -5.74 -4.98 -41.61
N ASN A 447 -6.28 -5.41 -42.73
CA ASN A 447 -7.68 -5.23 -43.09
C ASN A 447 -8.11 -6.42 -43.96
N LYS A 448 -9.16 -7.14 -43.56
CA LYS A 448 -9.70 -8.30 -44.29
C LYS A 448 -10.84 -7.94 -45.25
N VAL A 449 -11.39 -6.72 -45.17
CA VAL A 449 -12.58 -6.29 -45.91
C VAL A 449 -12.30 -5.16 -46.91
N ALA A 450 -11.14 -4.50 -46.81
CA ALA A 450 -10.65 -3.48 -47.73
C ALA A 450 -9.11 -3.50 -47.78
N PRO A 451 -8.46 -2.81 -48.74
CA PRO A 451 -7.00 -2.79 -48.84
C PRO A 451 -6.30 -2.34 -47.54
N PRO A 452 -5.34 -3.11 -47.00
CA PRO A 452 -4.56 -2.72 -45.82
C PRO A 452 -3.48 -1.68 -46.16
N PHE A 453 -2.73 -1.27 -45.15
CA PHE A 453 -1.56 -0.37 -45.18
C PHE A 453 -1.85 1.10 -45.52
N ARG A 454 -3.12 1.49 -45.62
CA ARG A 454 -3.51 2.90 -45.65
C ARG A 454 -3.14 3.61 -44.34
N ILE A 455 -2.79 4.88 -44.49
CA ILE A 455 -2.36 5.76 -43.41
C ILE A 455 -3.32 6.94 -43.37
N ALA A 456 -3.69 7.35 -42.18
CA ALA A 456 -4.40 8.60 -41.91
C ALA A 456 -3.71 9.34 -40.76
N GLU A 457 -3.80 10.66 -40.76
CA GLU A 457 -3.40 11.48 -39.62
C GLU A 457 -4.65 12.09 -39.00
N ILE A 458 -4.78 11.93 -37.69
CA ILE A 458 -5.93 12.45 -36.94
C ILE A 458 -5.45 13.17 -35.69
N GLU A 459 -6.28 14.07 -35.19
CA GLU A 459 -6.05 14.75 -33.91
C GLU A 459 -6.86 14.06 -32.83
N ILE A 460 -6.20 13.71 -31.74
CA ILE A 460 -6.83 13.20 -30.52
C ILE A 460 -6.64 14.24 -29.43
N LEU A 461 -7.75 14.87 -29.03
CA LEU A 461 -7.82 15.85 -27.96
C LEU A 461 -8.11 15.16 -26.63
N ALA A 462 -7.51 15.65 -25.54
CA ALA A 462 -7.62 15.01 -24.23
C ALA A 462 -9.05 15.07 -23.64
N SER A 463 -9.80 16.12 -23.94
CA SER A 463 -11.17 16.35 -23.43
C SER A 463 -12.27 15.72 -24.29
N GLU A 464 -12.05 15.58 -25.60
CA GLU A 464 -13.11 15.30 -26.57
C GLU A 464 -12.83 14.07 -27.46
N GLY A 465 -11.64 13.48 -27.39
CA GLY A 465 -11.25 12.36 -28.24
C GLY A 465 -10.90 12.78 -29.67
N ILE A 466 -11.32 12.02 -30.68
CA ILE A 466 -10.97 12.29 -32.08
C ILE A 466 -11.71 13.54 -32.56
N SER A 467 -10.97 14.56 -33.02
CA SER A 467 -11.57 15.79 -33.53
C SER A 467 -12.25 15.57 -34.88
N ARG A 468 -13.59 15.55 -34.89
CA ARG A 468 -14.39 15.42 -36.11
C ARG A 468 -14.18 16.62 -37.03
N GLU A 469 -14.19 17.84 -36.50
CA GLU A 469 -14.06 19.07 -37.28
C GLU A 469 -12.66 19.19 -37.88
N GLY A 470 -11.61 18.81 -37.14
CA GLY A 470 -10.26 18.76 -37.67
C GLY A 470 -10.12 17.77 -38.82
N GLY A 471 -10.74 16.59 -38.69
CA GLY A 471 -10.77 15.59 -39.77
C GLY A 471 -11.55 16.06 -41.00
N LEU A 472 -12.66 16.78 -40.80
CA LEU A 472 -13.48 17.33 -41.88
C LEU A 472 -12.74 18.41 -42.67
N ILE A 473 -11.97 19.27 -41.99
CA ILE A 473 -11.12 20.27 -42.65
C ILE A 473 -10.02 19.60 -43.48
N ASP A 474 -9.32 18.62 -42.91
CA ASP A 474 -8.24 17.90 -43.61
C ASP A 474 -8.75 17.19 -44.87
N MET A 475 -9.86 16.48 -44.74
CA MET A 475 -10.50 15.81 -45.88
C MET A 475 -11.06 16.81 -46.88
N GLY A 476 -11.69 17.89 -46.41
CA GLY A 476 -12.27 18.93 -47.25
C GLY A 476 -11.21 19.61 -48.13
N ILE A 477 -10.04 19.93 -47.56
CA ILE A 477 -8.91 20.50 -48.32
C ILE A 477 -8.35 19.47 -49.31
N THR A 478 -8.14 18.23 -48.85
CA THR A 478 -7.58 17.16 -49.70
C THR A 478 -8.46 16.86 -50.91
N MET A 479 -9.77 17.01 -50.77
CA MET A 479 -10.76 16.72 -51.81
C MET A 479 -11.16 17.95 -52.64
N GLY A 480 -10.53 19.11 -52.40
CA GLY A 480 -10.85 20.36 -53.09
C GLY A 480 -12.25 20.91 -52.79
N VAL A 481 -12.89 20.45 -51.71
CA VAL A 481 -14.15 21.02 -51.20
C VAL A 481 -13.88 22.31 -50.43
N LEU A 482 -12.71 22.38 -49.78
CA LEU A 482 -12.22 23.57 -49.06
C LEU A 482 -10.96 24.09 -49.75
N ASP A 483 -10.91 25.41 -49.96
CA ASP A 483 -9.75 26.07 -50.55
C ASP A 483 -8.90 26.71 -49.47
N LYS A 484 -7.59 26.49 -49.53
CA LYS A 484 -6.61 27.12 -48.64
C LYS A 484 -5.87 28.25 -49.37
N SER A 485 -6.13 29.49 -48.98
CA SER A 485 -5.44 30.68 -49.52
C SER A 485 -4.60 31.31 -48.41
N GLY A 486 -3.31 30.94 -48.35
CA GLY A 486 -2.41 31.35 -47.28
C GLY A 486 -2.84 30.80 -45.91
N ALA A 487 -3.08 31.68 -44.95
CA ALA A 487 -3.58 31.32 -43.62
C ALA A 487 -5.11 31.11 -43.56
N TRP A 488 -5.85 31.44 -44.62
CA TRP A 488 -7.32 31.35 -44.64
C TRP A 488 -7.81 30.03 -45.24
N ILE A 489 -8.83 29.46 -44.62
CA ILE A 489 -9.60 28.31 -45.12
C ILE A 489 -10.96 28.81 -45.58
N ASN A 490 -11.30 28.49 -46.83
CA ASN A 490 -12.52 28.96 -47.49
C ASN A 490 -13.38 27.79 -47.95
N TYR A 491 -14.68 28.03 -48.00
CA TYR A 491 -15.66 27.14 -48.63
C TYR A 491 -16.45 27.92 -49.65
N GLY A 492 -16.17 27.67 -50.93
CA GLY A 492 -16.66 28.49 -52.03
C GLY A 492 -16.24 29.96 -51.86
N LYS A 493 -17.23 30.85 -51.67
CA LYS A 493 -16.99 32.29 -51.43
C LYS A 493 -16.89 32.67 -49.94
N THR A 494 -17.16 31.73 -49.04
CA THR A 494 -17.24 31.98 -47.59
C THR A 494 -15.90 31.72 -46.92
N ARG A 495 -15.43 32.66 -46.09
CA ARG A 495 -14.23 32.47 -45.27
C ARG A 495 -14.62 31.76 -43.97
N ILE A 496 -14.13 30.54 -43.77
CA ILE A 496 -14.45 29.71 -42.60
C ILE A 496 -13.56 30.08 -41.42
N GLY A 497 -12.28 30.40 -41.65
CA GLY A 497 -11.41 30.82 -40.56
C GLY A 497 -9.98 31.10 -40.98
N GLN A 498 -9.31 31.97 -40.22
CA GLN A 498 -7.88 32.20 -40.30
C GLN A 498 -7.16 31.21 -39.39
N GLY A 499 -6.51 30.22 -39.97
CA GLY A 499 -5.87 29.13 -39.25
C GLY A 499 -6.84 28.02 -38.87
N ARG A 500 -6.26 26.88 -38.46
CA ARG A 500 -6.97 25.62 -38.26
C ARG A 500 -7.96 25.65 -37.09
N GLU A 501 -7.57 26.24 -35.96
CA GLU A 501 -8.41 26.26 -34.74
C GLU A 501 -9.64 27.16 -34.92
N ASN A 502 -9.49 28.32 -35.55
CA ASN A 502 -10.61 29.20 -35.86
C ASN A 502 -11.59 28.56 -36.85
N ALA A 503 -11.08 27.80 -37.83
CA ALA A 503 -11.93 27.05 -38.74
C ALA A 503 -12.69 25.91 -38.04
N LYS A 504 -12.07 25.23 -37.06
CA LYS A 504 -12.76 24.22 -36.24
C LYS A 504 -13.89 24.86 -35.43
N GLN A 505 -13.63 25.99 -34.79
CA GLN A 505 -14.64 26.70 -34.00
C GLN A 505 -15.81 27.13 -34.88
N PHE A 506 -15.55 27.69 -36.07
CA PHE A 506 -16.60 28.04 -37.02
C PHE A 506 -17.48 26.84 -37.40
N LEU A 507 -16.91 25.66 -37.65
CA LEU A 507 -17.67 24.45 -37.97
C LEU A 507 -18.47 23.90 -36.79
N ARG A 508 -18.03 24.15 -35.55
CA ARG A 508 -18.80 23.84 -34.34
C ARG A 508 -20.00 24.76 -34.19
N ASP A 509 -19.78 26.04 -34.46
CA ASP A 509 -20.81 27.08 -34.31
C ASP A 509 -21.84 27.04 -35.47
N ASN A 510 -21.46 26.47 -36.63
CA ASN A 510 -22.30 26.37 -37.83
C ASN A 510 -22.42 24.88 -38.29
N PRO A 511 -23.19 24.06 -37.57
CA PRO A 511 -23.30 22.62 -37.84
C PRO A 511 -23.99 22.29 -39.18
N ASP A 512 -24.81 23.20 -39.70
CA ASP A 512 -25.43 23.14 -41.02
C ASP A 512 -24.38 23.16 -42.13
N VAL A 513 -23.45 24.12 -42.08
CA VAL A 513 -22.33 24.23 -43.02
C VAL A 513 -21.39 23.02 -42.88
N ALA A 514 -21.12 22.59 -41.65
CA ALA A 514 -20.29 21.41 -41.40
C ALA A 514 -20.90 20.13 -42.00
N ASN A 515 -22.21 19.94 -41.87
CA ASN A 515 -22.90 18.78 -42.45
C ASN A 515 -22.96 18.85 -43.99
N GLU A 516 -23.09 20.05 -44.57
CA GLU A 516 -23.01 20.23 -46.02
C GLU A 516 -21.61 19.85 -46.57
N ILE A 517 -20.54 20.29 -45.88
CA ILE A 517 -19.16 19.94 -46.22
C ILE A 517 -18.96 18.42 -46.06
N ASP A 518 -19.43 17.81 -44.97
CA ASP A 518 -19.34 16.35 -44.74
C ASP A 518 -20.06 15.56 -45.84
N ALA A 519 -21.23 16.02 -46.28
CA ALA A 519 -21.96 15.41 -47.39
C ALA A 519 -21.17 15.49 -48.71
N LYS A 520 -20.59 16.65 -49.05
CA LYS A 520 -19.77 16.82 -50.27
C LYS A 520 -18.49 15.99 -50.24
N VAL A 521 -17.81 15.96 -49.09
CA VAL A 521 -16.61 15.14 -48.85
C VAL A 521 -16.94 13.64 -48.98
N ARG A 522 -18.07 13.18 -48.44
CA ARG A 522 -18.50 11.78 -48.55
C ARG A 522 -18.90 11.41 -49.97
N ALA A 523 -19.58 12.31 -50.69
CA ALA A 523 -19.98 12.09 -52.08
C ALA A 523 -18.75 11.93 -53.00
N GLY A 524 -17.73 12.76 -52.85
CA GLY A 524 -16.49 12.64 -53.63
C GLY A 524 -15.61 11.45 -53.22
N SER A 525 -15.72 10.95 -51.99
CA SER A 525 -14.90 9.82 -51.51
C SER A 525 -15.31 8.48 -52.12
N LEU A 526 -16.55 8.38 -52.64
CA LEU A 526 -17.09 7.18 -53.28
C LEU A 526 -16.60 6.98 -54.72
N THR A 527 -16.03 8.00 -55.37
CA THR A 527 -15.59 7.94 -56.78
C THR A 527 -14.09 7.68 -56.98
N VAL A 528 -13.25 7.84 -55.96
CA VAL A 528 -11.77 7.78 -56.08
C VAL A 528 -11.20 6.35 -55.98
N GLY A 529 -12.05 5.32 -56.00
CA GLY A 529 -11.65 3.92 -55.86
C GLY A 529 -11.01 3.23 -57.09
N ALA A 530 -10.74 3.95 -58.19
CA ALA A 530 -10.44 3.32 -59.49
C ALA A 530 -8.99 3.41 -59.99
N GLU A 531 -8.05 4.10 -59.32
CA GLU A 531 -6.65 4.13 -59.78
C GLU A 531 -5.68 3.70 -58.67
N SER A 532 -4.97 2.60 -58.94
CA SER A 532 -3.85 2.12 -58.13
C SER A 532 -2.57 2.76 -58.66
N PRO A 533 -1.73 3.39 -57.82
CA PRO A 533 -0.42 3.82 -58.24
C PRO A 533 0.52 2.59 -58.21
N ASN A 534 0.78 2.04 -59.39
CA ASN A 534 1.94 1.19 -59.62
C ASN A 534 3.03 2.04 -60.30
N GLY A 535 4.27 1.89 -59.82
CA GLY A 535 5.49 2.29 -60.52
C GLY A 535 6.14 3.56 -59.99
N GLU A 536 7.18 3.43 -59.16
CA GLU A 536 8.56 3.44 -59.67
C GLU A 536 9.55 3.14 -58.52
N GLU A 537 10.44 2.19 -58.80
CA GLU A 537 11.69 1.95 -58.08
C GLU A 537 12.69 3.07 -58.41
N ALA A 538 13.37 3.56 -57.39
CA ALA A 538 14.79 3.91 -57.41
C ALA A 538 15.36 3.76 -56.00
#